data_AF-A0A419X7L0-F1
#
_entry.id   AF-A0A419X7L0-F1
#
_cell.length_a   1.000
_cell.length_b   1.000
_cell.length_c   1.000
_cell.angle_alpha   90.00
_cell.angle_beta   90.00
_cell.angle_gamma   90.00
#
_symmetry.space_group_name_H-M   'P 1'
#
loop_
_entity.id
_entity.type
_entity.pdbx_description
1 polymer ?
#
loop_
_entity_poly.entity_id
_entity_poly.type
_entity_poly.pdbx_seq_one_letter_code
_entity_poly.pdbx_strand_id
1 'polypeptide(L)'
;MKKGIINSLSWVFKTMYSLSVVAFAGIIIGTIISPLINHSTGSDILNYSLSTHIKLPVSYEIWNDGEFSNNASLNVNEISLSVNSIWYRVLDIISSLITYGCVAWVFKLLSEIFKSLSQSIKEVQFFDLENYTKIKRIGFISLGFHVYGFVESICIAWLFIDELSIGGKAVSYGPDLSDLSHLFPILIIFVIAEVYKAGIKLKEESELTI
;
A
#
# COMPACT_ATOMS: atom_id res chain seq x y z
N MET A 1 26.93 5.68 22.77
CA MET A 1 26.02 6.19 21.71
C MET A 1 24.98 5.19 21.18
N LYS A 2 25.14 3.85 21.32
CA LYS A 2 24.25 2.86 20.64
C LYS A 2 22.91 2.51 21.34
N LYS A 3 22.72 2.83 22.63
CA LYS A 3 21.48 2.49 23.39
C LYS A 3 20.25 3.36 23.04
N GLY A 4 20.46 4.57 22.54
CA GLY A 4 19.37 5.52 22.29
C GLY A 4 18.48 5.09 21.12
N ILE A 5 19.09 4.74 19.98
CA ILE A 5 18.37 4.56 18.71
C ILE A 5 17.39 3.39 18.77
N ILE A 6 17.81 2.21 19.25
CA ILE A 6 16.93 1.02 19.32
C ILE A 6 15.77 1.25 20.29
N ASN A 7 16.01 1.91 21.42
CA ASN A 7 14.95 2.24 22.38
C ASN A 7 13.98 3.27 21.82
N SER A 8 14.49 4.30 21.13
CA SER A 8 13.66 5.27 20.41
C SER A 8 12.81 4.60 19.33
N LEU A 9 13.39 3.70 18.52
CA LEU A 9 12.66 2.96 17.49
C LEU A 9 11.59 2.03 18.08
N SER A 10 11.90 1.33 19.17
CA SER A 10 10.92 0.51 19.88
C SER A 10 9.72 1.33 20.36
N TRP A 11 9.98 2.53 20.92
CA TRP A 11 8.92 3.45 21.33
C TRP A 11 8.11 3.96 20.13
N VAL A 12 8.78 4.39 19.05
CA VAL A 12 8.12 4.86 17.82
C VAL A 12 7.20 3.80 17.25
N PHE A 13 7.68 2.57 17.04
CA PHE A 13 6.86 1.49 16.47
C PHE A 13 5.71 1.08 17.38
N LYS A 14 5.90 1.12 18.70
CA LYS A 14 4.80 0.90 19.65
C LYS A 14 3.72 1.98 19.53
N THR A 15 4.11 3.25 19.42
CA THR A 15 3.17 4.36 19.24
C THR A 15 2.45 4.25 17.89
N MET A 16 3.17 3.94 16.81
CA MET A 16 2.58 3.70 15.49
C MET A 16 1.59 2.53 15.51
N TYR A 17 1.93 1.43 16.20
CA TYR A 17 1.00 0.32 16.40
C TYR A 17 -0.27 0.78 17.12
N SER A 18 -0.17 1.48 18.25
CA SER A 18 -1.35 1.99 18.97
C SER A 18 -2.21 2.90 18.10
N LEU A 19 -1.59 3.82 17.34
CA LEU A 19 -2.31 4.70 16.42
C LEU A 19 -3.01 3.91 15.32
N SER A 20 -2.35 2.90 14.74
CA SER A 20 -2.94 2.06 13.71
C SER A 20 -4.14 1.25 14.22
N VAL A 21 -4.09 0.77 15.46
CA VAL A 21 -5.23 0.07 16.10
C VAL A 21 -6.39 1.03 16.33
N VAL A 22 -6.12 2.25 16.79
CA VAL A 22 -7.15 3.29 16.96
C VAL A 22 -7.77 3.67 15.62
N ALA A 23 -6.97 3.84 14.57
CA ALA A 23 -7.46 4.13 13.22
C ALA A 23 -8.33 2.97 12.68
N PHE A 24 -7.86 1.72 12.83
CA PHE A 24 -8.61 0.53 12.42
C PHE A 24 -9.95 0.42 13.16
N ALA A 25 -9.96 0.62 14.48
CA ALA A 25 -11.19 0.65 15.27
C ALA A 25 -12.11 1.81 14.83
N GLY A 26 -11.54 2.99 14.56
CA GLY A 26 -12.27 4.15 14.06
C GLY A 26 -12.99 3.88 12.74
N ILE A 27 -12.40 3.09 11.85
CA ILE A 27 -13.04 2.67 10.58
C ILE A 27 -14.16 1.69 10.82
N ILE A 28 -13.98 0.69 11.68
CA ILE A 28 -15.05 -0.25 12.04
C ILE A 28 -16.23 0.51 12.66
N ILE A 29 -15.94 1.43 13.58
CA ILE A 29 -16.96 2.26 14.22
C ILE A 29 -17.62 3.17 13.19
N GLY A 30 -16.84 3.87 12.36
CA GLY A 30 -17.34 4.78 11.33
C GLY A 30 -18.21 4.07 10.29
N THR A 31 -17.85 2.85 9.90
CA THR A 31 -18.63 2.05 8.94
C THR A 31 -19.95 1.54 9.52
N ILE A 32 -20.03 1.31 10.83
CA ILE A 32 -21.27 0.90 11.52
C ILE A 32 -22.14 2.10 11.88
N ILE A 33 -21.53 3.20 12.33
CA ILE A 33 -22.23 4.38 12.85
C ILE A 33 -22.66 5.35 11.73
N SER A 34 -21.86 5.52 10.68
CA SER A 34 -22.18 6.43 9.57
C SER A 34 -23.56 6.14 8.95
N PRO A 35 -23.93 4.88 8.66
CA PRO A 35 -25.27 4.53 8.17
C PRO A 35 -26.41 4.81 9.17
N LEU A 36 -26.11 4.90 10.47
CA LEU A 36 -27.09 5.13 11.54
C LEU A 36 -27.35 6.62 11.80
N ILE A 37 -26.39 7.50 11.50
CA ILE A 37 -26.46 8.94 11.78
C ILE A 37 -26.88 9.75 10.55
N ASN A 38 -26.55 9.31 9.33
CA ASN A 38 -26.89 10.03 8.09
C ASN A 38 -27.94 9.28 7.27
N HIS A 39 -29.19 9.74 7.31
CA HIS A 39 -30.29 9.23 6.49
C HIS A 39 -30.58 10.09 5.24
N SER A 40 -29.74 11.08 4.91
CA SER A 40 -29.93 11.96 3.75
C SER A 40 -28.82 11.82 2.71
N THR A 41 -29.20 11.19 1.61
CA THR A 41 -28.60 11.14 0.28
C THR A 41 -27.79 12.39 -0.11
N GLY A 42 -26.49 12.22 -0.37
CA GLY A 42 -25.66 13.25 -1.01
C GLY A 42 -24.15 13.05 -0.89
N SER A 43 -23.68 12.35 0.14
CA SER A 43 -22.25 12.07 0.38
C SER A 43 -21.80 10.68 -0.08
N ASP A 44 -22.68 9.92 -0.72
CA ASP A 44 -22.43 8.54 -1.16
C ASP A 44 -21.65 8.47 -2.49
N ILE A 45 -20.65 9.33 -2.62
CA ILE A 45 -19.77 9.39 -3.78
C ILE A 45 -18.43 8.81 -3.34
N LEU A 46 -18.19 7.54 -3.67
CA LEU A 46 -16.85 6.97 -3.64
C LEU A 46 -16.05 7.66 -4.73
N ASN A 47 -14.90 8.24 -4.40
CA ASN A 47 -13.99 8.85 -5.37
C ASN A 47 -12.84 7.89 -5.62
N TYR A 48 -12.83 7.26 -6.78
CA TYR A 48 -11.64 6.55 -7.27
C TYR A 48 -10.72 7.57 -7.93
N SER A 49 -9.43 7.55 -7.61
CA SER A 49 -8.43 8.33 -8.34
C SER A 49 -7.85 7.43 -9.42
N LEU A 50 -8.16 7.75 -10.67
CA LEU A 50 -7.73 6.98 -11.83
C LEU A 50 -6.74 7.80 -12.66
N SER A 51 -5.59 7.21 -12.99
CA SER A 51 -4.66 7.76 -13.96
C SER A 51 -4.99 7.22 -15.35
N THR A 52 -5.20 8.11 -16.32
CA THR A 52 -5.58 7.73 -17.68
C THR A 52 -4.72 8.43 -18.72
N HIS A 53 -4.51 7.73 -19.84
CA HIS A 53 -3.81 8.26 -21.01
C HIS A 53 -4.82 8.50 -22.12
N ILE A 54 -5.09 9.78 -22.43
CA ILE A 54 -6.01 10.15 -23.50
C ILE A 54 -5.19 10.61 -24.70
N LYS A 55 -5.41 10.01 -25.88
CA LYS A 55 -4.90 10.54 -27.15
C LYS A 55 -5.93 11.48 -27.74
N LEU A 56 -5.64 12.78 -27.73
CA LEU A 56 -6.47 13.80 -28.33
C LEU A 56 -5.92 14.17 -29.72
N PRO A 57 -6.72 14.11 -30.79
CA PRO A 57 -6.32 14.67 -32.08
C PRO A 57 -6.22 16.18 -31.92
N VAL A 58 -5.07 16.73 -32.31
CA VAL A 58 -4.80 18.15 -32.34
C VAL A 58 -4.54 18.52 -33.78
N SER A 59 -5.36 19.42 -34.31
CA SER A 59 -5.17 20.04 -35.60
C SER A 59 -5.02 21.54 -35.43
N TYR A 60 -4.01 22.12 -36.06
CA TYR A 60 -3.89 23.57 -36.18
C TYR A 60 -3.53 23.93 -37.61
N GLU A 61 -4.10 25.04 -38.09
CA GLU A 61 -3.72 25.63 -39.36
C GLU A 61 -2.34 26.27 -39.22
N ILE A 62 -1.42 25.85 -40.07
CA ILE A 62 -0.14 26.51 -40.25
C ILE A 62 -0.39 27.65 -41.23
N TRP A 63 0.02 28.87 -40.87
CA TRP A 63 -0.05 30.03 -41.75
C TRP A 63 0.73 29.70 -43.05
N ASN A 64 0.03 29.62 -44.19
CA ASN A 64 0.39 29.08 -45.52
C ASN A 64 -0.21 27.69 -45.87
N ASP A 65 -1.53 27.54 -45.74
CA ASP A 65 -2.34 26.43 -46.30
C ASP A 65 -1.89 25.00 -45.92
N GLY A 66 -1.13 24.85 -44.84
CA GLY A 66 -0.70 23.56 -44.32
C GLY A 66 -1.56 23.13 -43.14
N GLU A 67 -2.17 21.95 -43.21
CA GLU A 67 -2.80 21.32 -42.05
C GLU A 67 -1.79 20.39 -41.36
N PHE A 68 -1.54 20.63 -40.07
CA PHE A 68 -0.84 19.65 -39.23
C PHE A 68 -1.87 18.92 -38.36
N SER A 69 -1.91 17.59 -38.50
CA SER A 69 -2.74 16.70 -37.67
C SER A 69 -1.83 15.73 -36.93
N ASN A 70 -1.90 15.73 -35.59
CA ASN A 70 -1.18 14.78 -34.75
C ASN A 70 -2.01 14.43 -33.51
N ASN A 71 -1.62 13.37 -32.80
CA ASN A 71 -2.23 13.01 -31.53
C ASN A 71 -1.38 13.56 -30.38
N ALA A 72 -1.95 14.44 -29.55
CA ALA A 72 -1.36 14.79 -28.27
C ALA A 72 -1.77 13.76 -27.22
N SER A 73 -0.82 13.27 -26.44
CA SER A 73 -1.09 12.45 -25.26
C SER A 73 -1.31 13.35 -24.05
N LEU A 74 -2.51 13.29 -23.47
CA LEU A 74 -2.84 13.96 -22.23
C LEU A 74 -2.91 12.91 -21.12
N ASN A 75 -2.07 13.08 -20.10
CA ASN A 75 -2.14 12.28 -18.88
C ASN A 75 -3.11 12.96 -17.94
N VAL A 76 -4.29 12.36 -17.75
CA VAL A 76 -5.17 12.76 -16.66
C VAL A 76 -4.73 11.95 -15.45
N ASN A 77 -4.05 12.57 -14.51
CA ASN A 77 -3.51 11.86 -13.34
C ASN A 77 -4.60 11.48 -12.33
N GLU A 78 -5.78 12.10 -12.42
CA GLU A 78 -6.87 11.87 -11.46
C GLU A 78 -8.23 12.13 -12.11
N ILE A 79 -8.98 11.07 -12.38
CA ILE A 79 -10.41 11.12 -12.69
C ILE A 79 -11.17 10.61 -11.48
N SER A 80 -11.92 11.49 -10.81
CA SER A 80 -12.86 11.11 -9.75
C SER A 80 -14.13 10.52 -10.37
N LEU A 81 -14.32 9.20 -10.28
CA LEU A 81 -15.58 8.56 -10.65
C LEU A 81 -16.51 8.49 -9.46
N SER A 82 -17.73 9.01 -9.59
CA SER A 82 -18.76 8.90 -8.55
C SER A 82 -19.66 7.69 -8.80
N VAL A 83 -19.46 6.62 -8.03
CA VAL A 83 -20.26 5.38 -8.16
C VAL A 83 -21.22 5.26 -6.99
N ASN A 84 -22.52 5.38 -7.25
CA ASN A 84 -23.58 5.16 -6.27
C ASN A 84 -24.09 3.72 -6.32
N SER A 85 -23.35 2.79 -5.73
CA SER A 85 -23.75 1.37 -5.66
C SER A 85 -23.33 0.71 -4.35
N ILE A 86 -24.27 -0.04 -3.77
CA ILE A 86 -24.09 -0.75 -2.49
C ILE A 86 -22.93 -1.75 -2.52
N TRP A 87 -22.69 -2.40 -3.67
CA TRP A 87 -21.62 -3.37 -3.82
C TRP A 87 -20.23 -2.74 -3.77
N TYR A 88 -20.07 -1.58 -4.41
CA TYR A 88 -18.82 -0.82 -4.35
C TYR A 88 -18.54 -0.31 -2.95
N ARG A 89 -19.58 0.09 -2.20
CA ARG A 89 -19.43 0.45 -0.78
C ARG A 89 -18.96 -0.71 0.08
N VAL A 90 -19.50 -1.91 -0.13
CA VAL A 90 -19.05 -3.11 0.58
C VAL A 90 -17.59 -3.42 0.24
N LEU A 91 -17.20 -3.34 -1.04
CA LEU A 91 -15.83 -3.56 -1.48
C LEU A 91 -14.85 -2.53 -0.90
N ASP A 92 -15.21 -1.25 -0.89
CA ASP A 92 -14.40 -0.17 -0.31
C ASP A 92 -14.18 -0.35 1.20
N ILE A 93 -15.23 -0.76 1.93
CA ILE A 93 -15.10 -1.10 3.35
C ILE A 93 -14.16 -2.29 3.55
N ILE A 94 -14.28 -3.34 2.74
CA ILE A 94 -13.39 -4.50 2.80
C ILE A 94 -11.94 -4.09 2.49
N SER A 95 -11.72 -3.31 1.43
CA SER A 95 -10.40 -2.81 1.01
C SER A 95 -9.76 -1.95 2.10
N SER A 96 -10.54 -1.07 2.74
CA SER A 96 -10.14 -0.31 3.91
C SER A 96 -9.78 -1.21 5.10
N LEU A 97 -10.61 -2.19 5.45
CA LEU A 97 -10.32 -3.10 6.56
C LEU A 97 -9.04 -3.91 6.32
N ILE A 98 -8.83 -4.39 5.09
CA ILE A 98 -7.60 -5.09 4.70
C ILE A 98 -6.40 -4.15 4.87
N THR A 99 -6.48 -2.93 4.33
CA THR A 99 -5.39 -1.94 4.38
C THR A 99 -4.97 -1.61 5.79
N TYR A 100 -5.91 -1.15 6.62
CA TYR A 100 -5.61 -0.75 7.99
C TYR A 100 -5.26 -1.96 8.88
N GLY A 101 -5.83 -3.13 8.61
CA GLY A 101 -5.46 -4.39 9.26
C GLY A 101 -4.02 -4.80 8.96
N CYS A 102 -3.60 -4.74 7.69
CA CYS A 102 -2.22 -4.99 7.27
C CYS A 102 -1.23 -4.02 7.91
N VAL A 103 -1.54 -2.71 7.91
CA VAL A 103 -0.71 -1.67 8.54
C VAL A 103 -0.54 -1.95 10.04
N ALA A 104 -1.65 -2.23 10.75
CA ALA A 104 -1.60 -2.54 12.17
C ALA A 104 -0.78 -3.81 12.45
N TRP A 105 -0.90 -4.82 11.61
CA TRP A 105 -0.13 -6.06 11.76
C TRP A 105 1.36 -5.84 11.53
N VAL A 106 1.75 -5.08 10.50
CA VAL A 106 3.16 -4.73 10.24
C VAL A 106 3.75 -3.96 11.43
N PHE A 107 3.05 -2.94 11.94
CA PHE A 107 3.53 -2.20 13.11
C PHE A 107 3.61 -3.04 14.37
N LYS A 108 2.68 -3.98 14.56
CA LYS A 108 2.76 -4.95 15.65
C LYS A 108 4.06 -5.74 15.58
N LEU A 109 4.36 -6.35 14.42
CA LEU A 109 5.57 -7.15 14.21
C LEU A 109 6.84 -6.32 14.39
N LEU A 110 6.89 -5.10 13.86
CA LEU A 110 8.01 -4.18 14.05
C LEU A 110 8.19 -3.82 15.54
N SER A 111 7.10 -3.53 16.25
CA SER A 111 7.16 -3.22 17.67
C SER A 111 7.72 -4.38 18.49
N GLU A 112 7.35 -5.62 18.15
CA GLU A 112 7.85 -6.83 18.80
C GLU A 112 9.34 -7.08 18.50
N ILE A 113 9.77 -6.89 17.24
CA ILE A 113 11.19 -7.00 16.85
C ILE A 113 12.04 -6.00 17.64
N PHE A 114 11.66 -4.72 17.62
CA PHE A 114 12.46 -3.68 18.28
C PHE A 114 12.40 -3.78 19.81
N LYS A 115 11.31 -4.30 20.38
CA LYS A 115 11.24 -4.63 21.81
C LYS A 115 12.22 -5.75 22.15
N SER A 116 12.23 -6.83 21.36
CA SER A 116 13.19 -7.94 21.53
C SER A 116 14.62 -7.44 21.43
N LEU A 117 14.96 -6.69 20.37
CA LEU A 117 16.30 -6.11 20.19
C LEU A 117 16.71 -5.18 21.35
N SER A 118 15.79 -4.38 21.90
CA SER A 118 16.05 -3.51 23.05
C SER A 118 16.41 -4.32 24.32
N GLN A 119 15.77 -5.47 24.52
CA GLN A 119 16.04 -6.38 25.63
C GLN A 119 17.38 -7.11 25.42
N SER A 120 17.62 -7.61 24.21
CA SER A 120 18.85 -8.30 23.80
C SER A 120 20.13 -7.49 23.95
N ILE A 121 20.07 -6.15 23.96
CA ILE A 121 21.25 -5.30 24.27
C ILE A 121 21.84 -5.65 25.64
N LYS A 122 21.03 -6.12 26.59
CA LYS A 122 21.50 -6.51 27.92
C LYS A 122 22.16 -7.88 27.94
N GLU A 123 21.79 -8.76 27.01
CA GLU A 123 22.17 -10.18 26.98
C GLU A 123 23.17 -10.50 25.85
N VAL A 124 23.51 -9.53 24.99
CA VAL A 124 24.43 -9.67 23.84
C VAL A 124 23.89 -10.65 22.77
N GLN A 125 22.57 -10.90 22.73
CA GLN A 125 21.95 -11.85 21.80
C GLN A 125 20.99 -11.18 20.82
N PHE A 126 21.53 -10.59 19.75
CA PHE A 126 20.74 -9.82 18.77
C PHE A 126 20.07 -10.64 17.66
N PHE A 127 20.52 -11.88 17.44
CA PHE A 127 20.06 -12.76 16.38
C PHE A 127 19.28 -13.95 16.96
N ASP A 128 17.97 -13.98 16.71
CA ASP A 128 17.06 -15.04 17.15
C ASP A 128 16.03 -15.45 16.08
N LEU A 129 15.65 -16.72 16.10
CA LEU A 129 14.74 -17.29 15.09
C LEU A 129 13.34 -16.63 15.09
N GLU A 130 12.91 -16.09 16.23
CA GLU A 130 11.60 -15.46 16.37
C GLU A 130 11.55 -14.15 15.56
N ASN A 131 12.55 -13.29 15.72
CA ASN A 131 12.71 -12.05 14.97
C ASN A 131 12.93 -12.32 13.47
N TYR A 132 13.70 -13.34 13.09
CA TYR A 132 13.80 -13.79 11.70
C TYR A 132 12.42 -14.09 11.10
N THR A 133 11.60 -14.85 11.84
CA THR A 133 10.25 -15.24 11.39
C THR A 133 9.34 -14.02 11.25
N LYS A 134 9.43 -13.05 12.18
CA LYS A 134 8.68 -11.78 12.12
C LYS A 134 9.09 -10.93 10.91
N ILE A 135 10.39 -10.79 10.63
CA ILE A 135 10.89 -10.05 9.46
C ILE A 135 10.37 -10.67 8.17
N LYS A 136 10.41 -12.01 8.03
CA LYS A 136 9.83 -12.70 6.86
C LYS A 136 8.34 -12.45 6.72
N ARG A 137 7.59 -12.50 7.82
CA ARG A 137 6.14 -12.21 7.80
C ARG A 137 5.87 -10.79 7.32
N ILE A 138 6.64 -9.79 7.77
CA ILE A 138 6.53 -8.42 7.26
C ILE A 138 6.73 -8.39 5.74
N GLY A 139 7.81 -9.03 5.24
CA GLY A 139 8.07 -9.10 3.79
C GLY A 139 6.92 -9.72 2.99
N PHE A 140 6.36 -10.84 3.46
CA PHE A 140 5.22 -11.49 2.79
C PHE A 140 3.91 -10.70 2.90
N ILE A 141 3.64 -10.04 4.03
CA ILE A 141 2.46 -9.18 4.20
C ILE A 141 2.56 -8.00 3.23
N SER A 142 3.72 -7.34 3.16
CA SER A 142 3.95 -6.24 2.23
C SER A 142 3.82 -6.70 0.78
N LEU A 143 4.41 -7.84 0.41
CA LEU A 143 4.28 -8.41 -0.93
C LEU A 143 2.82 -8.70 -1.28
N GLY A 144 2.10 -9.39 -0.39
CA GLY A 144 0.69 -9.72 -0.59
C GLY A 144 -0.19 -8.48 -0.73
N PHE A 145 0.09 -7.42 0.04
CA PHE A 145 -0.63 -6.16 -0.04
C PHE A 145 -0.45 -5.46 -1.40
N HIS A 146 0.77 -5.43 -1.94
CA HIS A 146 1.00 -4.84 -3.27
C HIS A 146 0.45 -5.71 -4.40
N VAL A 147 0.49 -7.04 -4.28
CA VAL A 147 -0.18 -7.94 -5.23
C VAL A 147 -1.70 -7.72 -5.19
N TYR A 148 -2.27 -7.54 -4.00
CA TYR A 148 -3.69 -7.19 -3.84
C TYR A 148 -4.03 -5.88 -4.55
N GLY A 149 -3.29 -4.79 -4.30
CA GLY A 149 -3.52 -3.50 -4.96
C GLY A 149 -3.39 -3.57 -6.48
N PHE A 150 -2.40 -4.31 -6.99
CA PHE A 150 -2.25 -4.53 -8.42
C PHE A 150 -3.44 -5.28 -9.04
N VAL A 151 -3.94 -6.32 -8.36
CA VAL A 151 -5.13 -7.07 -8.80
C VAL A 151 -6.38 -6.19 -8.73
N GLU A 152 -6.55 -5.40 -7.68
CA GLU A 152 -7.64 -4.42 -7.56
C GLU A 152 -7.61 -3.41 -8.72
N SER A 153 -6.43 -2.86 -9.05
CA SER A 153 -6.23 -1.97 -10.20
C SER A 153 -6.57 -2.62 -11.54
N ILE A 154 -6.24 -3.90 -11.75
CA ILE A 154 -6.64 -4.65 -12.96
C ILE A 154 -8.16 -4.86 -13.00
N CYS A 155 -8.77 -5.22 -11.88
CA CYS A 155 -10.23 -5.41 -11.81
C CYS A 155 -10.96 -4.11 -12.13
N ILE A 156 -10.52 -2.99 -11.56
CA ILE A 156 -11.06 -1.66 -11.86
C ILE A 156 -10.86 -1.32 -13.34
N ALA A 157 -9.64 -1.51 -13.86
CA ALA A 157 -9.32 -1.30 -15.28
C ALA A 157 -10.29 -2.04 -16.20
N TRP A 158 -10.57 -3.31 -15.88
CA TRP A 158 -11.42 -4.17 -16.66
C TRP A 158 -12.90 -3.78 -16.57
N LEU A 159 -13.37 -3.38 -15.38
CA LEU A 159 -14.75 -2.91 -15.17
C LEU A 159 -15.07 -1.62 -15.95
N PHE A 160 -14.07 -0.74 -16.13
CA PHE A 160 -14.26 0.57 -16.74
C PHE A 160 -13.82 0.66 -18.21
N ILE A 161 -13.41 -0.45 -18.83
CA ILE A 161 -12.84 -0.47 -20.18
C ILE A 161 -13.84 -0.04 -21.27
N ASP A 162 -15.12 -0.27 -21.04
CA ASP A 162 -16.21 -0.01 -22.01
C ASP A 162 -17.06 1.23 -21.65
N GLU A 163 -16.98 1.73 -20.42
CA GLU A 163 -17.92 2.75 -19.90
C GLU A 163 -17.34 4.18 -19.86
N LEU A 164 -16.01 4.36 -19.92
CA LEU A 164 -15.43 5.70 -19.95
C LEU A 164 -15.30 6.24 -21.37
N SER A 165 -16.29 7.05 -21.75
CA SER A 165 -16.15 8.00 -22.86
C SER A 165 -15.99 9.42 -22.33
N ILE A 166 -14.87 10.08 -22.68
CA ILE A 166 -14.66 11.50 -22.37
C ILE A 166 -14.87 12.26 -23.68
N GLY A 167 -15.93 13.06 -23.74
CA GLY A 167 -16.30 13.80 -24.96
C GLY A 167 -16.62 12.89 -26.16
N GLY A 168 -17.22 11.72 -25.91
CA GLY A 168 -17.60 10.76 -26.97
C GLY A 168 -16.43 9.93 -27.54
N LYS A 169 -15.24 9.99 -26.93
CA LYS A 169 -14.09 9.15 -27.30
C LYS A 169 -13.84 8.10 -26.23
N ALA A 170 -13.65 6.85 -26.67
CA ALA A 170 -13.26 5.75 -25.80
C ALA A 170 -11.90 6.06 -25.16
N VAL A 171 -11.83 5.99 -23.83
CA VAL A 171 -10.60 6.16 -23.07
C VAL A 171 -10.05 4.78 -22.75
N SER A 172 -8.83 4.47 -23.20
CA SER A 172 -8.18 3.23 -22.80
C SER A 172 -7.59 3.40 -21.40
N TYR A 173 -8.09 2.62 -20.43
CA TYR A 173 -7.49 2.51 -19.12
C TYR A 173 -6.42 1.41 -19.10
N GLY A 174 -5.31 1.67 -18.40
CA GLY A 174 -4.25 0.68 -18.17
C GLY A 174 -3.97 0.55 -16.68
N PRO A 175 -3.51 -0.62 -16.20
CA PRO A 175 -3.12 -0.78 -14.81
C PRO A 175 -1.98 0.20 -14.47
N ASP A 176 -2.04 0.79 -13.28
CA ASP A 176 -0.97 1.67 -12.82
C ASP A 176 0.30 0.84 -12.53
N LEU A 177 1.32 1.04 -13.35
CA LEU A 177 2.61 0.36 -13.21
C LEU A 177 3.53 1.04 -12.19
N SER A 178 3.16 2.22 -11.67
CA SER A 178 3.91 2.88 -10.61
C SER A 178 3.95 2.04 -9.32
N ASP A 179 2.95 1.18 -9.12
CA ASP A 179 2.90 0.21 -8.03
C ASP A 179 4.07 -0.78 -8.01
N LEU A 180 4.68 -1.06 -9.17
CA LEU A 180 5.86 -1.93 -9.27
C LEU A 180 7.08 -1.33 -8.56
N SER A 181 7.15 -0.01 -8.41
CA SER A 181 8.23 0.66 -7.69
C SER A 181 8.28 0.26 -6.20
N HIS A 182 7.13 -0.14 -5.64
CA HIS A 182 7.03 -0.61 -4.26
C HIS A 182 7.60 -2.01 -4.04
N LEU A 183 7.87 -2.79 -5.10
CA LEU A 183 8.56 -4.07 -4.97
C LEU A 183 9.99 -3.91 -4.46
N PHE A 184 10.67 -2.80 -4.77
CA PHE A 184 12.06 -2.59 -4.37
C PHE A 184 12.25 -2.52 -2.84
N PRO A 185 11.48 -1.71 -2.08
CA PRO A 185 11.47 -1.77 -0.61
C PRO A 185 11.18 -3.17 -0.05
N ILE A 186 10.31 -3.95 -0.68
CA ILE A 186 9.96 -5.31 -0.23
C ILE A 186 11.15 -6.26 -0.39
N LEU A 187 11.87 -6.16 -1.51
CA LEU A 187 13.10 -6.93 -1.73
C LEU A 187 14.16 -6.61 -0.67
N ILE A 188 14.28 -5.35 -0.25
CA ILE A 188 15.17 -4.96 0.86
C ILE A 188 14.78 -5.69 2.15
N ILE A 189 13.50 -5.83 2.46
CA ILE A 189 13.04 -6.57 3.65
C ILE A 189 13.47 -8.04 3.59
N PHE A 190 13.36 -8.68 2.42
CA PHE A 190 13.84 -10.06 2.25
C PHE A 190 15.37 -10.17 2.34
N VAL A 191 16.11 -9.21 1.81
CA VAL A 191 17.57 -9.13 1.99
C VAL A 191 17.92 -9.03 3.48
N ILE A 192 17.22 -8.18 4.25
CA ILE A 192 17.40 -8.08 5.70
C ILE A 192 17.10 -9.43 6.38
N ALA A 193 16.06 -10.15 5.94
CA ALA A 193 15.74 -11.47 6.48
C ALA A 193 16.87 -12.49 6.25
N GLU A 194 17.48 -12.51 5.06
CA GLU A 194 18.61 -13.40 4.75
C GLU A 194 19.88 -13.02 5.51
N VAL A 195 20.18 -11.72 5.67
CA VAL A 195 21.27 -11.25 6.54
C VAL A 195 21.05 -11.71 7.98
N TYR A 196 19.81 -11.62 8.46
CA TYR A 196 19.46 -12.06 9.81
C TYR A 196 19.63 -13.57 10.00
N LYS A 197 19.25 -14.37 8.99
CA LYS A 197 19.49 -15.83 8.96
C LYS A 197 20.97 -16.18 8.99
N ALA A 198 21.80 -15.47 8.21
CA ALA A 198 23.25 -15.65 8.24
C ALA A 198 23.83 -15.31 9.62
N GLY A 199 23.33 -14.25 10.27
CA GLY A 199 23.70 -13.87 11.64
C GLY A 199 23.36 -14.95 12.68
N ILE A 200 22.20 -15.60 12.57
CA ILE A 200 21.82 -16.74 13.42
C ILE A 200 22.81 -17.90 13.23
N LYS A 201 23.12 -18.25 11.98
CA LYS A 201 24.04 -19.37 11.68
C LYS A 201 25.45 -19.13 12.25
N LEU A 202 25.97 -17.91 12.11
CA LEU A 202 27.27 -17.53 12.66
C LEU A 202 27.28 -17.60 14.20
N LYS A 203 26.18 -17.24 14.85
CA LYS A 203 26.02 -17.39 16.30
C LYS A 203 26.10 -18.87 16.69
N GLU A 204 25.34 -19.74 16.03
CA GLU A 204 25.34 -21.19 16.28
C GLU A 204 26.72 -21.81 16.05
N GLU A 205 27.40 -21.45 14.95
CA GLU A 205 28.77 -21.91 14.66
C GLU A 205 29.76 -21.45 15.75
N SER A 206 29.63 -20.21 16.26
CA SER A 206 30.49 -19.70 17.33
C SER A 206 30.28 -20.39 18.68
N GLU A 207 29.05 -20.80 18.99
CA GLU A 207 28.71 -21.53 20.22
C GLU A 207 29.21 -22.99 20.18
N LEU A 208 29.35 -23.57 18.99
CA LEU A 208 29.84 -24.93 18.78
C LEU A 208 31.37 -25.04 18.71
N THR A 209 32.10 -23.93 18.56
CA THR A 209 33.58 -23.91 18.40
C THR A 209 34.32 -23.73 19.75
N ILE A 210 33.78 -24.29 20.84
CA ILE A 210 34.41 -24.27 22.18
C ILE A 210 35.39 -25.43 22.33
#